data_AF-A0A972QSB8-F1
#
_entry.id   AF-A0A972QSB8-F1
#
_cell.length_a   1.000
_cell.length_b   1.000
_cell.length_c   1.000
_cell.angle_alpha   90.00
_cell.angle_beta   90.00
_cell.angle_gamma   90.00
#
_symmetry.space_group_name_H-M   'P 1'
#
loop_
_entity.id
_entity.type
_entity.pdbx_description
1 polymer ?
#
loop_
_entity_poly.entity_id
_entity_poly.type
_entity_poly.pdbx_seq_one_letter_code
_entity_poly.pdbx_strand_id
1 'polypeptide(L)'
;MNRAPHISDDLISRLSEFVNSRTGLHFPRQKWRDLRRNISAAAPDLGFDDTTACIEWLLSTSLTQEQKDTLVGHLTIGETFFFRDKFIFQVLKERILPVWIETHGVRKNEITFWSAACCTGEEPYSIAMLIHQMPVFRGWKVRIIGTDINARFLQKARKGIYTPWSFRDTPDEILRGYFKKRGKNSFEISPAIRKMVSFSQHNLVGKGYPPELNGYLNEQGKADIILCRNVLMYLSADMRDKVIQRLTGFLSKEGWFIVSPSETSFVQVPNLNPVRFPGAVFHRKGSPRKADKKAAKIVFPRRTREQKKPRKPAITPLSARPVTPAYNGKASGPRAVPPPAKREKRKEPRRDLFQESLGLYEKGRYEETAERLNRLLSDGKKGDNVLLVPEQMALLAKAYANMGKLDEARKWCEQTVQTEKLNPDYHYLLASIYQEQGLVEEPIKSLRHAIYLDPDLVMAYFLLGHLIRGHGKPGESEKYFRNALGLLSSMGPGEIVPHSDGLTAERLQETIGLMIVD
;
A
#
# COMPACT_ATOMS: atom_id res chain seq x y z
N MET A 1 10.22 -7.17 36.72
CA MET A 1 9.01 -6.51 36.17
C MET A 1 9.45 -5.16 35.60
N ASN A 2 9.79 -5.08 34.32
CA ASN A 2 9.94 -3.79 33.64
C ASN A 2 8.66 -3.55 32.85
N ARG A 3 7.70 -2.83 33.42
CA ARG A 3 6.64 -2.21 32.61
C ARG A 3 7.36 -1.20 31.72
N ALA A 4 7.19 -1.31 30.40
CA ALA A 4 7.62 -0.23 29.51
C ALA A 4 7.06 1.10 30.06
N PRO A 5 7.87 2.15 30.16
CA PRO A 5 7.44 3.42 30.74
C PRO A 5 6.18 3.90 30.01
N HIS A 6 5.16 4.24 30.81
CA HIS A 6 3.86 4.61 30.28
C HIS A 6 3.93 6.03 29.70
N ILE A 7 4.13 6.14 28.38
CA ILE A 7 4.06 7.43 27.66
C ILE A 7 2.63 7.97 27.74
N SER A 8 2.45 9.09 28.46
CA SER A 8 1.15 9.72 28.64
C SER A 8 0.50 10.13 27.32
N ASP A 9 -0.83 10.19 27.31
CA ASP A 9 -1.60 10.65 26.14
C ASP A 9 -1.32 12.12 25.79
N ASP A 10 -1.01 12.96 26.79
CA ASP A 10 -0.57 14.34 26.56
C ASP A 10 0.77 14.41 25.83
N LEU A 11 1.76 13.66 26.32
CA LEU A 11 3.11 13.67 25.76
C LEU A 11 3.14 13.15 24.32
N ILE A 12 2.38 12.09 24.02
CA ILE A 12 2.27 11.57 22.65
C ILE A 12 1.49 12.51 21.72
N SER A 13 0.50 13.25 22.24
CA SER A 13 -0.22 14.27 21.46
C SER A 13 0.73 15.37 21.01
N ARG A 14 1.51 15.91 21.95
CA ARG A 14 2.53 16.94 21.67
C ARG A 14 3.59 16.44 20.69
N LEU A 15 4.01 15.19 20.83
CA LEU A 15 4.94 14.56 19.88
C LEU A 15 4.33 14.43 18.48
N SER A 16 3.06 14.03 18.37
CA SER A 16 2.35 13.96 17.09
C SER A 16 2.31 15.33 16.40
N GLU A 17 1.98 16.38 17.14
CA GLU A 17 1.99 17.76 16.64
C GLU A 17 3.39 18.21 16.19
N PHE A 18 4.41 17.89 17.00
CA PHE A 18 5.80 18.16 16.66
C PHE A 18 6.19 17.47 15.34
N VAL A 19 5.94 16.16 15.22
CA VAL A 19 6.24 15.38 14.02
C VAL A 19 5.52 15.95 12.79
N ASN A 20 4.22 16.26 12.91
CA ASN A 20 3.45 16.87 11.84
C ASN A 20 4.05 18.22 11.41
N SER A 21 4.39 19.09 12.37
CA SER A 21 4.96 20.42 12.07
C SER A 21 6.31 20.36 11.35
N ARG A 22 7.11 19.32 11.60
CA ARG A 22 8.47 19.16 11.05
C ARG A 22 8.50 18.38 9.75
N THR A 23 7.68 17.32 9.64
CA THR A 23 7.75 16.33 8.57
C THR A 23 6.49 16.29 7.69
N GLY A 24 5.38 16.83 8.17
CA GLY A 24 4.06 16.70 7.55
C GLY A 24 3.33 15.41 7.89
N LEU A 25 4.01 14.41 8.46
CA LEU A 25 3.42 13.12 8.80
C LEU A 25 2.38 13.30 9.91
N HIS A 26 1.17 12.84 9.64
CA HIS A 26 0.04 12.99 10.53
C HIS A 26 -0.24 11.68 11.27
N PHE A 27 -0.14 11.73 12.60
CA PHE A 27 -0.43 10.61 13.51
C PHE A 27 -1.67 10.95 14.36
N PRO A 28 -2.89 10.77 13.82
CA PRO A 28 -4.10 10.98 14.62
C PRO A 28 -4.14 10.00 15.80
N ARG A 29 -5.04 10.23 16.77
CA ARG A 29 -5.11 9.44 18.02
C ARG A 29 -5.10 7.93 17.79
N GLN A 30 -5.75 7.45 16.73
CA GLN A 30 -5.81 6.04 16.33
C GLN A 30 -4.42 5.47 15.95
N LYS A 31 -3.51 6.32 15.43
CA LYS A 31 -2.13 5.98 15.05
C LYS A 31 -1.10 6.28 16.15
N TRP A 32 -1.52 6.70 17.36
CA TRP A 32 -0.58 6.93 18.46
C TRP A 32 0.16 5.67 18.91
N ARG A 33 -0.44 4.49 18.71
CA ARG A 33 0.24 3.22 18.94
C ARG A 33 1.46 3.07 18.01
N ASP A 34 1.28 3.38 16.72
CA ASP A 34 2.38 3.35 15.74
C ASP A 34 3.43 4.42 16.07
N LEU A 35 3.01 5.63 16.43
CA LEU A 35 3.93 6.70 16.81
C LEU A 35 4.78 6.32 18.03
N ARG A 36 4.17 5.76 19.08
CA ARG A 36 4.89 5.23 20.26
C ARG A 36 5.91 4.18 19.85
N ARG A 37 5.49 3.20 19.04
CA ARG A 37 6.36 2.11 18.57
C ARG A 37 7.56 2.65 17.77
N ASN A 38 7.31 3.57 16.84
CA ASN A 38 8.34 4.14 15.97
C ASN A 38 9.34 4.98 16.76
N ILE A 39 8.88 5.75 17.75
CA ILE A 39 9.77 6.55 18.59
C ILE A 39 10.55 5.70 19.59
N SER A 40 9.95 4.66 20.17
CA SER A 40 10.70 3.67 20.94
C SER A 40 11.78 2.97 20.11
N ALA A 41 11.54 2.75 18.81
CA ALA A 41 12.54 2.20 17.91
C ALA A 41 13.64 3.21 17.53
N ALA A 42 13.29 4.51 17.46
CA ALA A 42 14.23 5.59 17.16
C ALA A 42 15.11 5.99 18.35
N ALA A 43 14.62 5.84 19.58
CA ALA A 43 15.29 6.33 20.79
C ALA A 43 16.75 5.84 20.92
N PRO A 44 17.09 4.54 20.71
CA PRO A 44 18.48 4.08 20.80
C PRO A 44 19.38 4.70 19.72
N ASP A 45 18.88 4.83 18.48
CA ASP A 45 19.61 5.47 17.38
C ASP A 45 19.80 6.98 17.62
N LEU A 46 19.00 7.58 18.49
CA LEU A 46 19.13 8.98 18.94
C LEU A 46 19.94 9.11 20.23
N GLY A 47 20.44 8.00 20.80
CA GLY A 47 21.27 7.99 22.01
C GLY A 47 20.49 7.92 23.33
N PHE A 48 19.24 7.43 23.32
CA PHE A 48 18.38 7.34 24.50
C PHE A 48 17.97 5.89 24.79
N ASP A 49 18.14 5.46 26.03
CA ASP A 49 17.63 4.17 26.53
C ASP A 49 16.17 4.25 27.00
N ASP A 50 15.70 5.45 27.38
CA ASP A 50 14.32 5.72 27.77
C ASP A 50 13.56 6.49 26.69
N THR A 51 12.41 5.95 26.27
CA THR A 51 11.59 6.58 25.24
C THR A 51 10.98 7.89 25.73
N THR A 52 10.60 8.00 27.00
CA THR A 52 9.96 9.21 27.53
C THR A 52 10.93 10.39 27.50
N ALA A 53 12.14 10.18 28.00
CA ALA A 53 13.24 11.16 27.94
C ALA A 53 13.58 11.55 26.50
N CYS A 54 13.58 10.59 25.56
CA CYS A 54 13.75 10.88 24.14
C CYS A 54 12.65 11.82 23.61
N ILE A 55 11.39 11.59 23.98
CA ILE A 55 10.27 12.44 23.53
C ILE A 55 10.39 13.85 24.12
N GLU A 56 10.67 13.96 25.41
CA GLU A 56 10.84 15.26 26.08
C GLU A 56 11.98 16.05 25.44
N TRP A 57 13.10 15.39 25.16
CA TRP A 57 14.23 15.98 24.45
C TRP A 57 13.86 16.43 23.03
N LEU A 58 13.16 15.60 22.26
CA LEU A 58 12.68 15.95 20.91
C LEU A 58 11.81 17.22 20.93
N LEU A 59 10.97 17.36 21.96
CA LEU A 59 10.07 18.50 22.14
C LEU A 59 10.76 19.78 22.64
N SER A 60 11.91 19.66 23.32
CA SER A 60 12.60 20.80 23.93
C SER A 60 13.82 21.29 23.15
N THR A 61 14.26 20.57 22.12
CA THR A 61 15.51 20.86 21.41
C THR A 61 15.34 21.19 19.93
N SER A 62 16.38 21.80 19.35
CA SER A 62 16.53 21.90 17.90
C SER A 62 17.40 20.76 17.40
N LEU A 63 16.86 19.95 16.48
CA LEU A 63 17.55 18.77 15.95
C LEU A 63 18.58 19.13 14.88
N THR A 64 19.73 18.44 14.92
CA THR A 64 20.68 18.42 13.80
C THR A 64 20.07 17.72 12.58
N GLN A 65 20.70 17.85 11.39
CA GLN A 65 20.19 17.18 10.20
C GLN A 65 20.24 15.65 10.33
N GLU A 66 21.31 15.11 10.91
CA GLU A 66 21.46 13.67 11.16
C GLU A 66 20.37 13.12 12.09
N GLN A 67 20.07 13.84 13.18
CA GLN A 67 18.99 13.45 14.11
C GLN A 67 17.62 13.48 13.42
N LYS A 68 17.36 14.46 12.54
CA LYS A 68 16.14 14.51 11.72
C LYS A 68 16.07 13.31 10.78
N ASP A 69 17.16 12.98 10.10
CA ASP A 69 17.20 11.86 9.15
C ASP A 69 16.99 10.52 9.87
N THR A 70 17.57 10.34 11.06
CA THR A 70 17.32 9.18 11.92
C THR A 70 15.86 9.09 12.32
N LEU A 71 15.28 10.17 12.83
CA LEU A 71 13.87 10.23 13.24
C LEU A 71 12.93 9.90 12.07
N VAL A 72 13.11 10.56 10.92
CA VAL A 72 12.34 10.32 9.69
C VAL A 72 12.49 8.88 9.21
N GLY A 73 13.68 8.31 9.34
CA GLY A 73 13.99 6.92 8.97
C GLY A 73 13.11 5.89 9.68
N HIS A 74 12.68 6.18 10.92
CA HIS A 74 11.80 5.32 11.71
C HIS A 74 10.31 5.66 11.57
N LEU A 75 9.98 6.88 11.14
CA LEU A 75 8.60 7.34 11.01
C LEU A 75 7.98 7.08 9.63
N THR A 76 8.80 6.83 8.61
CA THR A 76 8.34 6.67 7.22
C THR A 76 8.12 5.21 6.83
N ILE A 77 7.14 4.98 5.96
CA ILE A 77 6.79 3.65 5.46
C ILE A 77 7.42 3.46 4.07
N GLY A 78 8.23 2.40 3.93
CA GLY A 78 9.05 2.14 2.74
C GLY A 78 8.42 1.18 1.72
N GLU A 79 7.11 1.22 1.53
CA GLU A 79 6.43 0.27 0.65
C GLU A 79 6.37 0.79 -0.80
N THR A 80 7.15 0.18 -1.68
CA THR A 80 7.15 0.48 -3.11
C THR A 80 7.63 -0.73 -3.93
N PHE A 81 7.34 -0.73 -5.23
CA PHE A 81 7.75 -1.75 -6.19
C PHE A 81 7.71 -1.20 -7.61
N PHE A 82 8.44 -1.85 -8.49
CA PHE A 82 8.52 -1.47 -9.89
C PHE A 82 7.13 -1.61 -10.54
N PHE A 83 6.76 -0.62 -11.36
CA PHE A 83 5.46 -0.55 -12.05
C PHE A 83 4.22 -0.68 -11.15
N ARG A 84 4.31 -0.26 -9.87
CA ARG A 84 3.14 -0.12 -8.97
C ARG A 84 2.02 0.64 -9.66
N ASP A 85 0.80 0.13 -9.60
CA ASP A 85 -0.36 0.60 -10.38
C ASP A 85 -0.05 0.63 -11.89
N LYS A 86 0.21 -0.55 -12.49
CA LYS A 86 0.61 -0.71 -13.91
C LYS A 86 -0.19 0.12 -14.93
N PHE A 87 -1.47 0.38 -14.66
CA PHE A 87 -2.33 1.22 -15.51
C PHE A 87 -1.82 2.66 -15.63
N ILE A 88 -1.19 3.22 -14.59
CA ILE A 88 -0.60 4.56 -14.62
C ILE A 88 0.52 4.63 -15.67
N PHE A 89 1.44 3.66 -15.63
CA PHE A 89 2.55 3.58 -16.59
C PHE A 89 2.05 3.27 -18.01
N GLN A 90 0.99 2.46 -18.13
CA GLN A 90 0.36 2.18 -19.41
C GLN A 90 -0.26 3.43 -20.04
N VAL A 91 -1.04 4.19 -19.27
CA VAL A 91 -1.62 5.46 -19.72
C VAL A 91 -0.52 6.46 -20.08
N LEU A 92 0.56 6.53 -19.28
CA LEU A 92 1.71 7.36 -19.57
C LEU A 92 2.31 7.02 -20.96
N LYS A 93 2.64 5.75 -21.20
CA LYS A 93 3.25 5.27 -22.45
C LYS A 93 2.36 5.43 -23.68
N GLU A 94 1.08 5.07 -23.55
CA GLU A 94 0.20 4.93 -24.71
C GLU A 94 -0.60 6.20 -25.03
N ARG A 95 -0.77 7.10 -24.05
CA ARG A 95 -1.73 8.21 -24.15
C ARG A 95 -1.10 9.57 -23.88
N ILE A 96 -0.26 9.67 -22.86
CA ILE A 96 0.33 10.95 -22.47
C ILE A 96 1.57 11.26 -23.31
N LEU A 97 2.55 10.37 -23.32
CA LEU A 97 3.82 10.61 -24.01
C LEU A 97 3.67 10.78 -25.53
N PRO A 98 2.84 10.01 -26.26
CA PRO A 98 2.66 10.23 -27.70
C PRO A 98 2.11 11.62 -28.01
N VAL A 99 1.11 12.08 -27.25
CA VAL A 99 0.54 13.43 -27.42
C VAL A 99 1.56 14.50 -27.02
N TRP A 100 2.38 14.26 -25.98
CA TRP A 100 3.47 15.16 -25.62
C TRP A 100 4.46 15.32 -26.77
N ILE A 101 4.88 14.21 -27.38
CA ILE A 101 5.80 14.21 -28.52
C ILE A 101 5.22 14.95 -29.71
N GLU A 102 3.96 14.70 -30.07
CA GLU A 102 3.31 15.38 -31.19
C GLU A 102 3.21 16.89 -30.97
N THR A 103 2.93 17.31 -29.73
CA THR A 103 2.67 18.72 -29.42
C THR A 103 3.92 19.54 -29.11
N HIS A 104 4.97 18.91 -28.57
CA HIS A 104 6.18 19.60 -28.09
C HIS A 104 7.48 19.07 -28.72
N GLY A 105 7.49 17.84 -29.23
CA GLY A 105 8.69 17.14 -29.70
C GLY A 105 9.39 17.81 -30.87
N VAL A 106 8.67 18.44 -31.78
CA VAL A 106 9.29 19.15 -32.92
C VAL A 106 10.03 20.43 -32.48
N ARG A 107 9.72 20.99 -31.31
CA ARG A 107 10.26 22.30 -30.86
C ARG A 107 11.19 22.24 -29.65
N LYS A 108 11.08 21.23 -28.78
CA LYS A 108 11.76 21.23 -27.47
C LYS A 108 12.69 20.03 -27.22
N ASN A 109 12.45 18.85 -27.83
CA ASN A 109 13.19 17.59 -27.61
C ASN A 109 13.62 17.35 -26.14
N GLU A 110 12.78 17.77 -25.20
CA GLU A 110 13.06 17.76 -23.76
C GLU A 110 11.80 17.37 -23.02
N ILE A 111 11.97 16.59 -21.96
CA ILE A 111 10.90 16.27 -21.02
C ILE A 111 11.49 16.04 -19.63
N THR A 112 10.84 16.62 -18.63
CA THR A 112 11.27 16.52 -17.23
C THR A 112 10.20 15.82 -16.38
N PHE A 113 10.60 14.76 -15.70
CA PHE A 113 9.79 14.00 -14.75
C PHE A 113 10.26 14.25 -13.32
N TRP A 114 9.32 14.40 -12.41
CA TRP A 114 9.59 14.43 -10.98
C TRP A 114 8.72 13.41 -10.24
N SER A 115 9.35 12.38 -9.69
CA SER A 115 8.76 11.45 -8.72
C SER A 115 8.97 12.01 -7.30
N ALA A 116 7.90 12.59 -6.75
CA ALA A 116 7.85 13.20 -5.43
C ALA A 116 7.43 12.14 -4.38
N ALA A 117 8.28 11.93 -3.37
CA ALA A 117 8.25 10.79 -2.44
C ALA A 117 8.56 9.45 -3.13
N CYS A 118 9.73 9.37 -3.78
CA CYS A 118 10.11 8.23 -4.62
C CYS A 118 10.50 6.96 -3.83
N CYS A 119 10.52 7.01 -2.50
CA CYS A 119 10.94 5.92 -1.64
C CYS A 119 12.30 5.36 -2.10
N THR A 120 12.40 4.05 -2.33
CA THR A 120 13.66 3.37 -2.67
C THR A 120 13.98 3.35 -4.17
N GLY A 121 13.32 4.20 -4.95
CA GLY A 121 13.67 4.51 -6.34
C GLY A 121 12.96 3.67 -7.40
N GLU A 122 12.11 2.72 -7.02
CA GLU A 122 11.39 1.86 -7.96
C GLU A 122 10.51 2.65 -8.96
N GLU A 123 9.83 3.72 -8.51
CA GLU A 123 9.01 4.57 -9.40
C GLU A 123 9.82 5.33 -10.47
N PRO A 124 10.83 6.15 -10.12
CA PRO A 124 11.58 6.90 -11.14
C PRO A 124 12.37 5.98 -12.08
N TYR A 125 12.82 4.81 -11.60
CA TYR A 125 13.41 3.81 -12.50
C TYR A 125 12.38 3.13 -13.41
N SER A 126 11.15 2.93 -12.97
CA SER A 126 10.05 2.46 -13.84
C SER A 126 9.82 3.44 -14.99
N ILE A 127 9.85 4.75 -14.71
CA ILE A 127 9.79 5.80 -15.74
C ILE A 127 10.99 5.71 -16.67
N ALA A 128 12.21 5.59 -16.13
CA ALA A 128 13.42 5.50 -16.94
C ALA A 128 13.42 4.31 -17.90
N MET A 129 13.01 3.12 -17.41
CA MET A 129 12.85 1.93 -18.26
C MET A 129 11.78 2.13 -19.33
N LEU A 130 10.65 2.75 -18.97
CA LEU A 130 9.57 3.07 -19.91
C LEU A 130 10.03 4.00 -21.04
N ILE A 131 10.79 5.05 -20.71
CA ILE A 131 11.39 5.95 -21.68
C ILE A 131 12.44 5.24 -22.54
N HIS A 132 13.30 4.43 -21.93
CA HIS A 132 14.33 3.68 -22.65
C HIS A 132 13.74 2.71 -23.69
N GLN A 133 12.56 2.12 -23.41
CA GLN A 133 11.84 1.27 -24.35
C GLN A 133 11.21 2.02 -25.55
N MET A 134 11.20 3.35 -25.55
CA MET A 134 10.57 4.17 -26.56
C MET A 134 11.63 4.83 -27.47
N PRO A 135 11.89 4.30 -28.67
CA PRO A 135 13.01 4.75 -29.52
C PRO A 135 12.95 6.23 -29.91
N VAL A 136 11.75 6.82 -29.92
CA VAL A 136 11.51 8.24 -30.21
C VAL A 136 12.24 9.19 -29.24
N PHE A 137 12.52 8.77 -28.01
CA PHE A 137 13.28 9.57 -27.04
C PHE A 137 14.81 9.48 -27.24
N ARG A 138 15.30 8.74 -28.24
CA ARG A 138 16.73 8.78 -28.59
C ARG A 138 17.10 10.19 -29.03
N GLY A 139 18.11 10.78 -28.38
CA GLY A 139 18.52 12.17 -28.63
C GLY A 139 17.70 13.23 -27.89
N TRP A 140 16.66 12.85 -27.15
CA TRP A 140 15.94 13.79 -26.28
C TRP A 140 16.70 14.04 -24.99
N LYS A 141 16.60 15.27 -24.48
CA LYS A 141 17.04 15.63 -23.13
C LYS A 141 15.98 15.20 -22.12
N VAL A 142 16.09 13.98 -21.62
CA VAL A 142 15.17 13.45 -20.60
C VAL A 142 15.78 13.66 -19.22
N ARG A 143 15.08 14.36 -18.33
CA ARG A 143 15.44 14.47 -16.91
C ARG A 143 14.43 13.71 -16.07
N ILE A 144 14.90 12.84 -15.19
CA ILE A 144 14.05 12.11 -14.24
C ILE A 144 14.65 12.34 -12.85
N ILE A 145 13.89 13.00 -11.97
CA ILE A 145 14.28 13.20 -10.59
C ILE A 145 13.35 12.46 -9.63
N GLY A 146 13.94 11.67 -8.74
CA GLY A 146 13.27 11.12 -7.57
C GLY A 146 13.65 11.92 -6.32
N THR A 147 12.67 12.35 -5.53
CA THR A 147 12.93 13.00 -4.25
C THR A 147 12.22 12.31 -3.11
N ASP A 148 12.86 12.23 -1.95
CA ASP A 148 12.25 11.70 -0.74
C ASP A 148 12.77 12.41 0.51
N ILE A 149 12.00 12.38 1.60
CA ILE A 149 12.44 12.92 2.88
C ILE A 149 13.41 11.96 3.58
N ASN A 150 13.29 10.66 3.33
CA ASN A 150 14.09 9.62 3.98
C ASN A 150 15.42 9.39 3.24
N ALA A 151 16.52 9.84 3.85
CA ALA A 151 17.86 9.67 3.32
C ALA A 151 18.27 8.20 3.13
N ARG A 152 17.84 7.27 4.00
CA ARG A 152 18.15 5.84 3.88
C ARG A 152 17.49 5.23 2.64
N PHE A 153 16.28 5.66 2.29
CA PHE A 153 15.61 5.22 1.05
C PHE A 153 16.36 5.69 -0.19
N LEU A 154 16.78 6.96 -0.21
CA LEU A 154 17.57 7.51 -1.32
C LEU A 154 18.93 6.85 -1.46
N GLN A 155 19.58 6.43 -0.36
CA GLN A 155 20.82 5.65 -0.44
C GLN A 155 20.57 4.30 -1.14
N LYS A 156 19.49 3.58 -0.81
CA LYS A 156 19.12 2.34 -1.53
C LYS A 156 18.83 2.62 -3.00
N ALA A 157 18.09 3.69 -3.30
CA ALA A 157 17.77 4.10 -4.67
C ALA A 157 19.02 4.36 -5.52
N ARG A 158 20.01 5.09 -4.97
CA ARG A 158 21.30 5.37 -5.63
C ARG A 158 22.14 4.11 -5.82
N LYS A 159 22.11 3.16 -4.88
CA LYS A 159 22.77 1.85 -5.04
C LYS A 159 22.12 1.05 -6.18
N GLY A 160 20.80 1.09 -6.27
CA GLY A 160 20.03 0.40 -7.32
C GLY A 160 20.03 -1.12 -7.16
N ILE A 161 20.08 -1.60 -5.91
CA ILE A 161 20.06 -3.03 -5.57
C ILE A 161 18.75 -3.34 -4.86
N TYR A 162 18.02 -4.32 -5.39
CA TYR A 162 16.66 -4.66 -5.03
C TYR A 162 16.51 -6.15 -4.71
N THR A 163 15.47 -6.50 -3.98
CA THR A 163 15.11 -7.89 -3.63
C THR A 163 13.96 -8.37 -4.52
N PRO A 164 13.66 -9.69 -4.57
CA PRO A 164 12.48 -10.21 -5.29
C PRO A 164 11.19 -9.44 -5.01
N TRP A 165 10.99 -8.96 -3.77
CA TRP A 165 9.81 -8.23 -3.34
C TRP A 165 9.54 -6.93 -4.13
N SER A 166 10.59 -6.24 -4.59
CA SER A 166 10.45 -5.06 -5.43
C SER A 166 9.88 -5.37 -6.82
N PHE A 167 9.77 -6.64 -7.20
CA PHE A 167 9.34 -7.10 -8.53
C PHE A 167 8.00 -7.84 -8.56
N ARG A 168 7.25 -7.87 -7.45
CA ARG A 168 6.02 -8.68 -7.29
C ARG A 168 4.97 -8.50 -8.39
N ASP A 169 4.97 -7.34 -9.05
CA ASP A 169 4.02 -6.98 -10.12
C ASP A 169 4.74 -6.54 -11.42
N THR A 170 6.05 -6.81 -11.52
CA THR A 170 6.89 -6.38 -12.64
C THR A 170 6.85 -7.37 -13.78
N PRO A 171 6.62 -6.94 -15.04
CA PRO A 171 6.70 -7.84 -16.18
C PRO A 171 8.08 -8.50 -16.30
N ASP A 172 8.13 -9.82 -16.50
CA ASP A 172 9.40 -10.57 -16.58
C ASP A 172 10.37 -10.04 -17.65
N GLU A 173 9.84 -9.50 -18.74
CA GLU A 173 10.65 -8.89 -19.80
C GLU A 173 11.45 -7.70 -19.26
N ILE A 174 10.85 -6.89 -18.39
CA ILE A 174 11.54 -5.78 -17.74
C ILE A 174 12.63 -6.32 -16.81
N LEU A 175 12.32 -7.33 -16.00
CA LEU A 175 13.30 -7.93 -15.10
C LEU A 175 14.52 -8.46 -15.87
N ARG A 176 14.29 -9.23 -16.95
CA ARG A 176 15.37 -9.77 -17.79
C ARG A 176 16.15 -8.70 -18.55
N GLY A 177 15.47 -7.66 -19.02
CA GLY A 177 16.08 -6.62 -19.85
C GLY A 177 16.91 -5.59 -19.06
N TYR A 178 16.53 -5.32 -17.81
CA TYR A 178 17.07 -4.18 -17.06
C TYR A 178 17.74 -4.52 -15.73
N PHE A 179 17.70 -5.77 -15.27
CA PHE A 179 18.31 -6.17 -14.01
C PHE A 179 19.27 -7.34 -14.18
N LYS A 180 20.35 -7.31 -13.38
CA LYS A 180 21.29 -8.42 -13.25
C LYS A 180 21.17 -9.02 -11.86
N LYS A 181 20.99 -10.34 -11.79
CA LYS A 181 20.98 -11.05 -10.51
C LYS A 181 22.37 -10.99 -9.88
N ARG A 182 22.44 -10.58 -8.61
CA ARG A 182 23.63 -10.62 -7.76
C ARG A 182 23.36 -11.56 -6.58
N GLY A 183 24.05 -12.70 -6.53
CA GLY A 183 23.85 -13.70 -5.48
C GLY A 183 22.43 -14.30 -5.47
N LYS A 184 21.99 -14.81 -4.30
CA LYS A 184 20.73 -15.55 -4.18
C LYS A 184 19.49 -14.65 -4.27
N ASN A 185 19.48 -13.51 -3.56
CA ASN A 185 18.28 -12.68 -3.34
C ASN A 185 18.47 -11.19 -3.66
N SER A 186 19.39 -10.84 -4.56
CA SER A 186 19.55 -9.43 -4.96
C SER A 186 19.63 -9.25 -6.48
N PHE A 187 19.13 -8.10 -6.93
CA PHE A 187 19.06 -7.70 -8.33
C PHE A 187 19.57 -6.28 -8.44
N GLU A 188 20.55 -6.07 -9.30
CA GLU A 188 21.10 -4.75 -9.56
C GLU A 188 20.52 -4.21 -10.87
N ILE A 189 20.03 -2.97 -10.84
CA ILE A 189 19.54 -2.28 -12.03
C ILE A 189 20.69 -1.95 -12.99
N SER A 190 20.40 -1.95 -14.29
CA SER A 190 21.40 -1.69 -15.32
C SER A 190 22.03 -0.29 -15.12
N PRO A 191 23.36 -0.16 -15.30
CA PRO A 191 24.02 1.14 -15.17
C PRO A 191 23.49 2.21 -16.13
N ALA A 192 23.00 1.80 -17.30
CA ALA A 192 22.41 2.71 -18.29
C ALA A 192 21.12 3.35 -17.76
N ILE A 193 20.21 2.55 -17.20
CA ILE A 193 18.98 3.06 -16.57
C ILE A 193 19.32 3.85 -15.29
N ARG A 194 20.29 3.38 -14.51
CA ARG A 194 20.72 4.07 -13.28
C ARG A 194 21.15 5.52 -13.55
N LYS A 195 21.87 5.75 -14.66
CA LYS A 195 22.34 7.08 -15.07
C LYS A 195 21.22 8.03 -15.54
N MET A 196 20.04 7.52 -15.88
CA MET A 196 18.91 8.35 -16.31
C MET A 196 18.18 9.05 -15.14
N VAL A 197 18.41 8.59 -13.90
CA VAL A 197 17.68 9.07 -12.73
C VAL A 197 18.62 9.78 -11.76
N SER A 198 18.20 10.96 -11.32
CA SER A 198 18.86 11.70 -10.24
C SER A 198 18.03 11.65 -8.96
N PHE A 199 18.70 11.64 -7.81
CA PHE A 199 18.05 11.56 -6.50
C PHE A 199 18.48 12.70 -5.59
N SER A 200 17.51 13.40 -5.00
CA SER A 200 17.75 14.47 -4.03
C SER A 200 16.87 14.30 -2.79
N GLN A 201 17.37 14.70 -1.62
CA GLN A 201 16.58 14.69 -0.40
C GLN A 201 15.70 15.94 -0.38
N HIS A 202 14.40 15.75 -0.19
CA HIS A 202 13.46 16.86 -0.14
C HIS A 202 12.28 16.53 0.76
N ASN A 203 12.02 17.43 1.72
CA ASN A 203 10.80 17.41 2.49
C ASN A 203 9.71 18.20 1.76
N LEU A 204 8.66 17.50 1.31
CA LEU A 204 7.55 18.10 0.57
C LEU A 204 6.86 19.24 1.34
N VAL A 205 6.87 19.22 2.68
CA VAL A 205 6.23 20.27 3.49
C VAL A 205 7.10 21.52 3.67
N GLY A 206 8.40 21.42 3.38
CA GLY A 206 9.35 22.52 3.49
C GLY A 206 8.94 23.74 2.67
N LYS A 207 9.25 24.94 3.18
CA LYS A 207 9.02 26.20 2.44
C LYS A 207 10.12 26.39 1.40
N GLY A 208 9.71 26.72 0.17
CA GLY A 208 10.63 27.11 -0.92
C GLY A 208 10.88 26.04 -1.96
N TYR A 209 11.49 26.46 -3.07
CA TYR A 209 12.09 25.56 -4.05
C TYR A 209 13.37 24.99 -3.43
N PRO A 210 13.59 23.67 -3.42
CA PRO A 210 14.83 23.12 -2.90
C PRO A 210 15.94 23.58 -3.84
N PRO A 211 16.95 24.33 -3.37
CA PRO A 211 18.09 24.70 -4.21
C PRO A 211 18.77 23.46 -4.81
N GLU A 212 18.64 22.31 -4.15
CA GLU A 212 19.15 21.01 -4.59
C GLU A 212 18.38 20.46 -5.80
N LEU A 213 17.24 21.05 -6.19
CA LEU A 213 16.55 20.76 -7.44
C LEU A 213 17.02 21.65 -8.61
N ASN A 214 17.85 22.68 -8.35
CA ASN A 214 18.45 23.49 -9.41
C ASN A 214 19.27 22.59 -10.36
N GLY A 215 18.99 22.68 -11.66
CA GLY A 215 19.62 21.85 -12.70
C GLY A 215 18.90 20.54 -13.02
N TYR A 216 18.02 20.06 -12.14
CA TYR A 216 17.22 18.84 -12.40
C TYR A 216 15.87 19.13 -13.06
N LEU A 217 15.34 20.34 -12.88
CA LEU A 217 14.18 20.82 -13.63
C LEU A 217 14.57 21.36 -15.01
N ASN A 218 13.57 21.65 -15.85
CA ASN A 218 13.81 22.32 -17.13
C ASN A 218 14.34 23.75 -16.92
N GLU A 219 14.72 24.41 -18.01
CA GLU A 219 15.30 25.77 -17.98
C GLU A 219 14.39 26.83 -17.34
N GLN A 220 13.09 26.56 -17.26
CA GLN A 220 12.11 27.43 -16.59
C GLN A 220 11.89 27.06 -15.10
N GLY A 221 12.69 26.14 -14.56
CA GLY A 221 12.50 25.62 -13.20
C GLY A 221 11.19 24.86 -13.04
N LYS A 222 10.74 24.14 -14.08
CA LYS A 222 9.50 23.35 -14.09
C LYS A 222 9.73 21.87 -14.42
N ALA A 223 8.84 21.03 -13.91
CA ALA A 223 8.67 19.65 -14.36
C ALA A 223 7.48 19.57 -15.33
N ASP A 224 7.56 18.68 -16.31
CA ASP A 224 6.47 18.46 -17.26
C ASP A 224 5.47 17.42 -16.74
N ILE A 225 5.98 16.43 -16.00
CA ILE A 225 5.17 15.41 -15.35
C ILE A 225 5.66 15.26 -13.92
N ILE A 226 4.76 15.48 -12.95
CA ILE A 226 5.01 15.25 -11.53
C ILE A 226 4.16 14.07 -11.08
N LEU A 227 4.78 13.04 -10.54
CA LEU A 227 4.14 11.92 -9.85
C LEU A 227 4.28 12.14 -8.35
N CYS A 228 3.18 12.11 -7.61
CA CYS A 228 3.16 12.22 -6.16
C CYS A 228 2.20 11.17 -5.62
N ARG A 229 2.71 9.95 -5.44
CA ARG A 229 1.92 8.73 -5.29
C ARG A 229 2.19 8.05 -3.96
N ASN A 230 1.12 7.58 -3.32
CA ASN A 230 1.10 6.84 -2.06
C ASN A 230 1.80 7.59 -0.92
N VAL A 231 1.65 8.92 -0.89
CA VAL A 231 2.27 9.79 0.12
C VAL A 231 1.28 10.78 0.73
N LEU A 232 0.33 11.29 -0.06
CA LEU A 232 -0.61 12.34 0.37
C LEU A 232 -1.55 11.84 1.47
N MET A 233 -1.80 10.53 1.51
CA MET A 233 -2.60 9.86 2.56
C MET A 233 -1.97 9.91 3.97
N TYR A 234 -0.67 10.21 4.08
CA TYR A 234 0.03 10.33 5.36
C TYR A 234 0.09 11.76 5.89
N LEU A 235 -0.35 12.75 5.09
CA LEU A 235 -0.33 14.15 5.46
C LEU A 235 -1.66 14.57 6.10
N SER A 236 -1.61 15.56 6.99
CA SER A 236 -2.82 16.25 7.45
C SER A 236 -3.48 17.01 6.29
N ALA A 237 -4.79 17.25 6.36
CA ALA A 237 -5.55 17.86 5.25
C ALA A 237 -4.97 19.21 4.82
N ASP A 238 -4.74 20.13 5.76
CA ASP A 238 -4.13 21.44 5.50
C ASP A 238 -2.74 21.32 4.87
N MET A 239 -1.93 20.38 5.36
CA MET A 239 -0.57 20.19 4.85
C MET A 239 -0.56 19.60 3.45
N ARG A 240 -1.44 18.63 3.20
CA ARG A 240 -1.64 18.00 1.90
C ARG A 240 -2.01 19.04 0.85
N ASP A 241 -2.95 19.93 1.15
CA ASP A 241 -3.41 20.94 0.19
C ASP A 241 -2.29 21.94 -0.14
N LYS A 242 -1.50 22.35 0.88
CA LYS A 242 -0.29 23.16 0.70
C LYS A 242 0.77 22.46 -0.15
N VAL A 243 0.99 21.17 0.06
CA VAL A 243 1.94 20.36 -0.73
C VAL A 243 1.49 20.26 -2.18
N ILE A 244 0.21 19.97 -2.43
CA ILE A 244 -0.35 19.90 -3.79
C ILE A 244 -0.20 21.26 -4.48
N GLN A 245 -0.59 22.36 -3.82
CA GLN A 245 -0.45 23.70 -4.38
C GLN A 245 1.01 24.04 -4.73
N ARG A 246 1.96 23.66 -3.87
CA ARG A 246 3.38 23.89 -4.10
C ARG A 246 3.92 23.06 -5.27
N LEU A 247 3.69 21.75 -5.28
CA LEU A 247 4.14 20.85 -6.34
C LEU A 247 3.59 21.29 -7.70
N THR A 248 2.31 21.64 -7.74
CA THR A 248 1.65 22.07 -8.97
C THR A 248 2.11 23.45 -9.43
N GLY A 249 2.64 24.27 -8.52
CA GLY A 249 3.42 25.47 -8.83
C GLY A 249 4.68 25.18 -9.67
N PHE A 250 5.33 24.02 -9.47
CA PHE A 250 6.48 23.56 -10.25
C PHE A 250 6.11 22.83 -11.55
N LEU A 251 4.83 22.56 -11.77
CA LEU A 251 4.38 21.95 -13.01
C LEU A 251 4.40 22.95 -14.18
N SER A 252 4.90 22.55 -15.32
CA SER A 252 4.95 23.35 -16.54
C SER A 252 3.55 23.68 -17.06
N LYS A 253 3.45 24.68 -17.94
CA LYS A 253 2.18 24.93 -18.65
C LYS A 253 1.85 23.65 -19.43
N GLU A 254 0.62 23.16 -19.31
CA GLU A 254 0.16 21.89 -19.90
C GLU A 254 0.72 20.61 -19.28
N GLY A 255 1.48 20.70 -18.19
CA GLY A 255 2.04 19.53 -17.51
C GLY A 255 1.00 18.66 -16.81
N TRP A 256 1.43 17.46 -16.42
CA TRP A 256 0.61 16.44 -15.77
C TRP A 256 0.99 16.23 -14.30
N PHE A 257 0.00 16.27 -13.42
CA PHE A 257 0.11 15.86 -12.03
C PHE A 257 -0.59 14.52 -11.84
N ILE A 258 0.15 13.52 -11.39
CA ILE A 258 -0.30 12.14 -11.28
C ILE A 258 -0.22 11.71 -9.82
N VAL A 259 -1.33 11.25 -9.28
CA VAL A 259 -1.46 10.70 -7.92
C VAL A 259 -1.99 9.28 -8.01
N SER A 260 -1.97 8.53 -6.90
CA SER A 260 -2.52 7.17 -6.89
C SER A 260 -4.05 7.22 -7.00
N PRO A 261 -4.72 6.14 -7.41
CA PRO A 261 -6.18 6.10 -7.50
C PRO A 261 -6.87 6.54 -6.20
N SER A 262 -6.40 6.08 -5.02
CA SER A 262 -6.90 6.44 -3.69
C SER A 262 -6.67 7.92 -3.31
N GLU A 263 -5.75 8.59 -3.98
CA GLU A 263 -5.35 9.97 -3.72
C GLU A 263 -6.02 10.98 -4.67
N THR A 264 -6.72 10.50 -5.69
CA THR A 264 -7.31 11.33 -6.76
C THR A 264 -8.18 12.46 -6.21
N SER A 265 -9.10 12.18 -5.29
CA SER A 265 -9.97 13.23 -4.76
C SER A 265 -9.27 14.23 -3.83
N PHE A 266 -7.96 14.09 -3.54
CA PHE A 266 -7.20 15.09 -2.79
C PHE A 266 -6.83 16.27 -3.69
N VAL A 267 -6.87 16.09 -5.01
CA VAL A 267 -6.41 17.09 -5.97
C VAL A 267 -7.56 18.05 -6.29
N GLN A 268 -7.81 18.98 -5.37
CA GLN A 268 -8.83 20.04 -5.50
C GLN A 268 -8.20 21.42 -5.68
N VAL A 269 -7.22 21.52 -6.57
CA VAL A 269 -6.48 22.76 -6.82
C VAL A 269 -7.00 23.50 -8.05
N PRO A 270 -7.23 24.83 -7.97
CA PRO A 270 -7.58 25.64 -9.13
C PRO A 270 -6.55 25.46 -10.25
N ASN A 271 -7.03 25.41 -11.50
CA ASN A 271 -6.23 25.22 -12.72
C ASN A 271 -5.63 23.82 -12.94
N LEU A 272 -6.07 22.80 -12.18
CA LEU A 272 -5.81 21.40 -12.49
C LEU A 272 -7.09 20.67 -12.82
N ASN A 273 -7.18 20.19 -14.05
CA ASN A 273 -8.38 19.57 -14.57
C ASN A 273 -8.20 18.05 -14.62
N PRO A 274 -9.11 17.26 -14.01
CA PRO A 274 -9.04 15.82 -14.10
C PRO A 274 -9.31 15.34 -15.52
N VAL A 275 -8.51 14.38 -15.98
CA VAL A 275 -8.67 13.67 -17.24
C VAL A 275 -8.75 12.18 -16.91
N ARG A 276 -9.88 11.58 -17.23
CA ARG A 276 -10.19 10.19 -16.91
C ARG A 276 -9.69 9.27 -18.02
N PHE A 277 -8.91 8.27 -17.64
CA PHE A 277 -8.47 7.17 -18.49
C PHE A 277 -9.02 5.85 -17.93
N PRO A 278 -9.09 4.76 -18.72
CA PRO A 278 -9.42 3.45 -18.18
C PRO A 278 -8.45 3.04 -17.05
N GLY A 279 -8.96 2.95 -15.82
CA GLY A 279 -8.17 2.55 -14.64
C GLY A 279 -7.29 3.63 -14.01
N ALA A 280 -7.35 4.90 -14.46
CA ALA A 280 -6.56 5.99 -13.87
C ALA A 280 -7.19 7.37 -14.08
N VAL A 281 -6.97 8.30 -13.15
CA VAL A 281 -7.34 9.72 -13.29
C VAL A 281 -6.10 10.57 -13.12
N PHE A 282 -5.73 11.32 -14.16
CA PHE A 282 -4.59 12.22 -14.13
C PHE A 282 -5.08 13.67 -14.14
N HIS A 283 -4.28 14.59 -13.63
CA HIS A 283 -4.65 16.00 -13.56
C HIS A 283 -3.77 16.83 -14.48
N ARG A 284 -4.38 17.59 -15.39
CA ARG A 284 -3.66 18.43 -16.35
C ARG A 284 -3.70 19.88 -15.92
N LYS A 285 -2.56 20.57 -15.96
CA LYS A 285 -2.50 22.00 -15.68
C LYS A 285 -3.05 22.80 -16.86
N GLY A 286 -4.04 23.65 -16.58
CA GLY A 286 -4.82 24.37 -17.60
C GLY A 286 -5.85 23.47 -18.30
N SER A 287 -6.63 24.05 -19.20
CA SER A 287 -7.78 23.38 -19.84
C SER A 287 -7.37 22.14 -20.66
N PRO A 288 -8.04 20.98 -20.51
CA PRO A 288 -7.77 19.80 -21.32
C PRO A 288 -7.94 20.06 -22.81
N ARG A 289 -6.95 19.67 -23.64
CA ARG A 289 -7.01 19.85 -25.10
C ARG A 289 -8.00 18.87 -25.73
N LYS A 290 -8.42 19.16 -26.96
CA LYS A 290 -9.16 18.21 -27.81
C LYS A 290 -8.39 16.88 -27.96
N ALA A 291 -7.07 16.96 -28.10
CA ALA A 291 -6.19 15.78 -28.16
C ALA A 291 -6.21 14.95 -26.87
N ASP A 292 -6.19 15.59 -25.70
CA ASP A 292 -6.23 14.89 -24.40
C ASP A 292 -7.59 14.20 -24.21
N LYS A 293 -8.70 14.84 -24.62
CA LYS A 293 -10.04 14.23 -24.63
C LYS A 293 -10.15 13.07 -25.62
N LYS A 294 -9.50 13.15 -26.79
CA LYS A 294 -9.42 12.04 -27.76
C LYS A 294 -8.60 10.88 -27.18
N ALA A 295 -7.47 11.21 -26.55
CA ALA A 295 -6.65 10.28 -25.81
C ALA A 295 -7.32 9.76 -24.54
N ALA A 296 -8.44 10.30 -24.05
CA ALA A 296 -9.23 9.68 -23.00
C ALA A 296 -10.22 8.63 -23.55
N LYS A 297 -10.74 8.83 -24.76
CA LYS A 297 -11.83 8.05 -25.36
C LYS A 297 -11.43 6.71 -26.00
N ILE A 298 -10.16 6.49 -26.33
CA ILE A 298 -9.72 5.24 -26.99
C ILE A 298 -9.83 4.08 -25.98
N VAL A 299 -10.76 3.16 -26.21
CA VAL A 299 -10.94 1.94 -25.42
C VAL A 299 -9.93 0.90 -25.89
N PHE A 300 -9.25 0.22 -24.96
CA PHE A 300 -8.35 -0.87 -25.28
C PHE A 300 -9.05 -1.91 -26.16
N PRO A 301 -8.46 -2.34 -27.29
CA PRO A 301 -8.96 -3.51 -28.00
C PRO A 301 -8.92 -4.69 -27.02
N ARG A 302 -10.08 -5.30 -26.76
CA ARG A 302 -10.16 -6.57 -26.02
C ARG A 302 -9.20 -7.55 -26.71
N ARG A 303 -8.22 -8.08 -25.99
CA ARG A 303 -7.52 -9.30 -26.42
C ARG A 303 -8.60 -10.35 -26.69
N THR A 304 -8.81 -10.70 -27.95
CA THR A 304 -9.66 -11.81 -28.36
C THR A 304 -8.99 -13.09 -27.85
N ARG A 305 -9.38 -13.52 -26.65
CA ARG A 305 -9.10 -14.87 -26.17
C ARG A 305 -10.03 -15.78 -26.95
N GLU A 306 -9.49 -16.58 -27.87
CA GLU A 306 -10.24 -17.66 -28.51
C GLU A 306 -10.90 -18.52 -27.41
N GLN A 307 -12.22 -18.41 -27.29
CA GLN A 307 -12.99 -19.23 -26.37
C GLN A 307 -13.11 -20.64 -26.97
N LYS A 308 -12.31 -21.58 -26.47
CA LYS A 308 -12.71 -22.99 -26.54
C LYS A 308 -13.96 -23.16 -25.69
N LYS A 309 -15.09 -23.49 -26.32
CA LYS A 309 -16.38 -23.74 -25.65
C LYS A 309 -16.20 -24.81 -24.56
N PRO A 310 -16.59 -24.56 -23.30
CA PRO A 310 -16.59 -25.59 -22.27
C PRO A 310 -17.74 -26.59 -22.52
N ARG A 311 -17.43 -27.88 -22.46
CA ARG A 311 -18.44 -28.96 -22.41
C ARG A 311 -19.19 -28.86 -21.07
N LYS A 312 -20.53 -28.87 -21.14
CA LYS A 312 -21.42 -28.90 -19.96
C LYS A 312 -21.20 -30.19 -19.17
N PRO A 313 -20.95 -30.15 -17.85
CA PRO A 313 -21.11 -31.32 -17.00
C PRO A 313 -22.60 -31.61 -16.80
N ALA A 314 -22.99 -32.89 -16.92
CA ALA A 314 -24.32 -33.35 -16.58
C ALA A 314 -24.53 -33.22 -15.07
N ILE A 315 -25.60 -32.52 -14.67
CA ILE A 315 -26.04 -32.43 -13.27
C ILE A 315 -27.07 -33.54 -13.07
N THR A 316 -26.76 -34.51 -12.22
CA THR A 316 -27.74 -35.46 -11.69
C THR A 316 -28.30 -34.90 -10.38
N PRO A 317 -29.63 -34.80 -10.20
CA PRO A 317 -30.20 -34.27 -8.96
C PRO A 317 -30.14 -35.32 -7.84
N LEU A 318 -29.61 -34.94 -6.67
CA LEU A 318 -29.76 -35.73 -5.44
C LEU A 318 -31.10 -35.40 -4.79
N SER A 319 -31.98 -36.40 -4.69
CA SER A 319 -33.29 -36.29 -4.06
C SER A 319 -33.16 -36.17 -2.54
N ALA A 320 -33.91 -35.26 -1.94
CA ALA A 320 -34.10 -35.16 -0.50
C ALA A 320 -34.95 -36.32 0.04
N ARG A 321 -34.54 -36.89 1.18
CA ARG A 321 -35.45 -37.54 2.13
C ARG A 321 -35.14 -37.08 3.55
N PRO A 322 -36.17 -36.90 4.40
CA PRO A 322 -36.04 -36.34 5.74
C PRO A 322 -35.76 -37.45 6.76
N VAL A 323 -34.95 -37.16 7.78
CA VAL A 323 -34.81 -38.02 8.96
C VAL A 323 -34.97 -37.17 10.22
N THR A 324 -36.08 -37.39 10.92
CA THR A 324 -36.39 -36.88 12.27
C THR A 324 -35.82 -37.81 13.35
N PRO A 325 -35.72 -37.36 14.61
CA PRO A 325 -34.74 -37.86 15.58
C PRO A 325 -35.29 -39.00 16.45
N ALA A 326 -34.40 -39.89 16.90
CA ALA A 326 -34.68 -40.85 17.96
C ALA A 326 -33.98 -40.44 19.25
N TYR A 327 -34.79 -40.00 20.21
CA TYR A 327 -34.44 -39.73 21.59
C TYR A 327 -34.42 -41.05 22.36
N ASN A 328 -33.32 -41.35 23.07
CA ASN A 328 -33.32 -42.40 24.08
C ASN A 328 -32.72 -41.82 25.37
N GLY A 329 -33.60 -41.55 26.33
CA GLY A 329 -33.24 -41.09 27.66
C GLY A 329 -32.78 -42.24 28.54
N LYS A 330 -31.70 -42.01 29.29
CA LYS A 330 -31.55 -42.53 30.66
C LYS A 330 -31.05 -41.38 31.53
N ALA A 331 -31.87 -41.07 32.53
CA ALA A 331 -31.62 -40.07 33.55
C ALA A 331 -30.55 -40.56 34.54
N SER A 332 -29.59 -39.69 34.86
CA SER A 332 -28.81 -39.72 36.09
C SER A 332 -28.78 -38.30 36.68
N GLY A 333 -29.12 -38.20 37.97
CA GLY A 333 -29.43 -36.95 38.66
C GLY A 333 -28.23 -36.01 38.89
N PRO A 334 -28.49 -34.82 39.48
CA PRO A 334 -27.54 -33.73 39.55
C PRO A 334 -26.43 -34.03 40.57
N ARG A 335 -25.18 -34.09 40.11
CA ARG A 335 -24.00 -34.13 41.00
C ARG A 335 -23.49 -32.71 41.21
N ALA A 336 -23.43 -32.30 42.47
CA ALA A 336 -23.02 -30.98 42.91
C ALA A 336 -21.63 -30.59 42.38
N VAL A 337 -21.52 -29.34 41.90
CA VAL A 337 -20.28 -28.69 41.48
C VAL A 337 -19.51 -28.25 42.74
N PRO A 338 -18.23 -28.64 42.94
CA PRO A 338 -17.41 -28.05 43.99
C PRO A 338 -16.98 -26.62 43.60
N PRO A 339 -16.82 -25.69 44.57
CA PRO A 339 -16.48 -24.30 44.27
C PRO A 339 -15.08 -24.18 43.64
N PRO A 340 -14.83 -23.13 42.82
CA PRO A 340 -13.57 -22.99 42.11
C PRO A 340 -12.43 -22.73 43.09
N ALA A 341 -11.43 -23.61 43.08
CA ALA A 341 -10.13 -23.32 43.68
C ALA A 341 -9.52 -22.10 42.98
N LYS A 342 -9.03 -21.14 43.77
CA LYS A 342 -8.32 -19.95 43.31
C LYS A 342 -7.14 -20.37 42.43
N ARG A 343 -7.28 -20.21 41.11
CA ARG A 343 -6.17 -20.36 40.16
C ARG A 343 -5.28 -19.12 40.27
N GLU A 344 -4.12 -19.29 40.88
CA GLU A 344 -3.03 -18.31 40.81
C GLU A 344 -2.73 -17.99 39.34
N LYS A 345 -2.66 -16.69 39.01
CA LYS A 345 -2.30 -16.19 37.68
C LYS A 345 -0.83 -16.49 37.39
N ARG A 346 -0.53 -17.65 36.82
CA ARG A 346 0.73 -17.87 36.08
C ARG A 346 0.73 -16.93 34.87
N LYS A 347 1.67 -15.99 34.82
CA LYS A 347 1.95 -15.20 33.59
C LYS A 347 2.49 -16.16 32.53
N GLU A 348 1.76 -16.35 31.44
CA GLU A 348 2.17 -17.25 30.36
C GLU A 348 3.25 -16.62 29.46
N PRO A 349 4.38 -17.30 29.18
CA PRO A 349 5.43 -16.85 28.26
C PRO A 349 4.98 -16.63 26.81
N ARG A 350 3.79 -17.13 26.44
CA ARG A 350 3.28 -17.21 25.05
C ARG A 350 2.70 -15.90 24.54
N ARG A 351 2.16 -15.05 25.42
CA ARG A 351 1.64 -13.72 25.05
C ARG A 351 2.75 -12.74 24.69
N ASP A 352 3.90 -12.84 25.35
CA ASP A 352 5.05 -11.97 25.09
C ASP A 352 5.64 -12.22 23.70
N LEU A 353 5.75 -13.49 23.29
CA LEU A 353 6.30 -13.87 21.99
C LEU A 353 5.44 -13.46 20.78
N PHE A 354 4.11 -13.56 20.90
CA PHE A 354 3.21 -13.07 19.83
C PHE A 354 3.28 -11.54 19.69
N GLN A 355 3.31 -10.82 20.81
CA GLN A 355 3.44 -9.35 20.78
C GLN A 355 4.81 -8.92 20.22
N GLU A 356 5.87 -9.67 20.49
CA GLU A 356 7.19 -9.43 19.88
C GLU A 356 7.19 -9.72 18.37
N SER A 357 6.63 -10.84 17.92
CA SER A 357 6.47 -11.15 16.50
C SER A 357 5.62 -10.09 15.79
N LEU A 358 4.54 -9.64 16.42
CA LEU A 358 3.72 -8.54 15.92
C LEU A 358 4.54 -7.24 15.84
N GLY A 359 5.35 -6.95 16.85
CA GLY A 359 6.26 -5.79 16.84
C GLY A 359 7.34 -5.86 15.75
N LEU A 360 7.85 -7.05 15.42
CA LEU A 360 8.75 -7.27 14.27
C LEU A 360 8.03 -7.03 12.94
N TYR A 361 6.81 -7.57 12.80
CA TYR A 361 5.98 -7.42 11.61
C TYR A 361 5.70 -5.94 11.34
N GLU A 362 5.27 -5.22 12.38
CA GLU A 362 4.95 -3.80 12.31
C GLU A 362 6.17 -2.90 12.02
N LYS A 363 7.39 -3.37 12.30
CA LYS A 363 8.66 -2.72 11.92
C LYS A 363 9.14 -3.08 10.50
N GLY A 364 8.34 -3.83 9.74
CA GLY A 364 8.71 -4.31 8.40
C GLY A 364 9.71 -5.47 8.38
N ARG A 365 10.04 -6.06 9.55
CA ARG A 365 10.98 -7.18 9.68
C ARG A 365 10.23 -8.51 9.48
N TYR A 366 9.70 -8.69 8.28
CA TYR A 366 8.80 -9.81 7.95
C TYR A 366 9.50 -11.17 8.01
N GLU A 367 10.76 -11.24 7.55
CA GLU A 367 11.55 -12.47 7.60
C GLU A 367 11.76 -12.94 9.05
N GLU A 368 12.12 -12.03 9.95
CA GLU A 368 12.31 -12.33 11.36
C GLU A 368 10.99 -12.66 12.08
N THR A 369 9.90 -12.01 11.69
CA THR A 369 8.55 -12.37 12.14
C THR A 369 8.26 -13.83 11.79
N ALA A 370 8.49 -14.20 10.52
CA ALA A 370 8.23 -15.54 10.02
C ALA A 370 9.16 -16.57 10.68
N GLU A 371 10.46 -16.27 10.83
CA GLU A 371 11.39 -17.12 11.55
C GLU A 371 10.95 -17.36 12.99
N ARG A 372 10.56 -16.30 13.71
CA ARG A 372 10.14 -16.41 15.11
C ARG A 372 8.88 -17.25 15.26
N LEU A 373 7.88 -17.04 14.41
CA LEU A 373 6.65 -17.84 14.41
C LEU A 373 6.91 -19.29 13.97
N ASN A 374 7.86 -19.54 13.05
CA ASN A 374 8.24 -20.90 12.66
C ASN A 374 9.08 -21.64 13.72
N ARG A 375 9.86 -20.92 14.53
CA ARG A 375 10.54 -21.52 15.69
C ARG A 375 9.53 -22.04 16.71
N LEU A 376 8.41 -21.34 16.93
CA LEU A 376 7.33 -21.85 17.78
C LEU A 376 6.76 -23.20 17.30
N LEU A 377 6.66 -23.39 15.98
CA LEU A 377 6.25 -24.67 15.37
C LEU A 377 7.32 -25.75 15.50
N SER A 378 8.61 -25.36 15.52
CA SER A 378 9.75 -26.29 15.56
C SER A 378 10.11 -26.74 16.98
N ASP A 379 10.01 -25.84 17.96
CA ASP A 379 10.30 -26.08 19.38
C ASP A 379 9.20 -26.95 20.04
N GLY A 380 8.00 -27.00 19.45
CA GLY A 380 6.91 -27.91 19.84
C GLY A 380 7.19 -29.40 19.58
N LYS A 381 8.32 -29.78 18.97
CA LYS A 381 8.63 -31.21 18.73
C LYS A 381 9.03 -32.00 19.99
N LYS A 382 9.14 -31.37 21.17
CA LYS A 382 9.30 -32.07 22.45
C LYS A 382 7.98 -32.09 23.23
N GLY A 383 7.11 -33.04 22.87
CA GLY A 383 6.05 -33.56 23.75
C GLY A 383 4.67 -32.90 23.67
N ASP A 384 4.55 -31.65 23.21
CA ASP A 384 3.25 -30.97 23.04
C ASP A 384 3.06 -30.61 21.57
N ASN A 385 1.97 -31.06 20.95
CA ASN A 385 1.63 -30.73 19.56
C ASN A 385 1.26 -29.22 19.44
N VAL A 386 2.26 -28.34 19.42
CA VAL A 386 2.05 -26.88 19.42
C VAL A 386 1.65 -26.42 18.01
N LEU A 387 0.33 -26.39 17.76
CA LEU A 387 -0.25 -25.68 16.64
C LEU A 387 -0.29 -24.18 16.96
N LEU A 388 0.09 -23.33 16.00
CA LEU A 388 -0.14 -21.88 16.11
C LEU A 388 -1.64 -21.61 16.29
N VAL A 389 -2.01 -20.60 17.07
CA VAL A 389 -3.40 -20.13 17.10
C VAL A 389 -3.73 -19.36 15.81
N PRO A 390 -5.01 -19.24 15.40
CA PRO A 390 -5.39 -18.59 14.13
C PRO A 390 -4.76 -17.20 13.93
N GLU A 391 -4.67 -16.37 14.97
CA GLU A 391 -4.08 -15.04 14.87
C GLU A 391 -2.58 -15.07 14.54
N GLN A 392 -1.87 -16.08 15.04
CA GLN A 392 -0.45 -16.29 14.74
C GLN A 392 -0.27 -16.82 13.32
N MET A 393 -1.13 -17.73 12.87
CA MET A 393 -1.14 -18.22 11.49
C MET A 393 -1.46 -17.09 10.50
N ALA A 394 -2.42 -16.23 10.83
CA ALA A 394 -2.77 -15.05 10.04
C ALA A 394 -1.61 -14.06 9.96
N LEU A 395 -0.92 -13.80 11.08
CA LEU A 395 0.26 -12.93 11.10
C LEU A 395 1.42 -13.53 10.27
N LEU A 396 1.61 -14.84 10.34
CA LEU A 396 2.60 -15.56 9.53
C LEU A 396 2.26 -15.49 8.04
N ALA A 397 0.99 -15.67 7.68
CA ALA A 397 0.49 -15.53 6.32
C ALA A 397 0.75 -14.11 5.79
N LYS A 398 0.43 -13.08 6.58
CA LYS A 398 0.73 -11.68 6.24
C LYS A 398 2.22 -11.43 6.07
N ALA A 399 3.06 -11.98 6.94
CA ALA A 399 4.52 -11.83 6.84
C ALA A 399 5.06 -12.46 5.54
N TYR A 400 4.60 -13.67 5.19
CA TYR A 400 4.96 -14.32 3.94
C TYR A 400 4.44 -13.56 2.71
N ALA A 401 3.21 -13.04 2.78
CA ALA A 401 2.64 -12.21 1.74
C ALA A 401 3.54 -11.00 1.48
N ASN A 402 3.95 -10.27 2.53
CA ASN A 402 4.88 -9.14 2.45
C ASN A 402 6.32 -9.49 2.01
N MET A 403 6.66 -10.78 1.97
CA MET A 403 7.95 -11.27 1.45
C MET A 403 7.83 -11.75 -0.01
N GLY A 404 6.62 -11.79 -0.58
CA GLY A 404 6.36 -12.32 -1.91
C GLY A 404 6.32 -13.84 -1.96
N LYS A 405 6.33 -14.49 -0.80
CA LYS A 405 6.20 -15.94 -0.63
C LYS A 405 4.72 -16.30 -0.61
N LEU A 406 4.05 -16.08 -1.74
CA LEU A 406 2.59 -16.13 -1.82
C LEU A 406 2.03 -17.54 -1.64
N ASP A 407 2.77 -18.58 -2.01
CA ASP A 407 2.36 -19.98 -1.80
C ASP A 407 2.36 -20.33 -0.30
N GLU A 408 3.39 -19.91 0.43
CA GLU A 408 3.45 -20.06 1.88
C GLU A 408 2.39 -19.20 2.58
N ALA A 409 2.19 -17.96 2.11
CA ALA A 409 1.15 -17.07 2.63
C ALA A 409 -0.24 -17.69 2.47
N ARG A 410 -0.55 -18.18 1.27
CA ARG A 410 -1.79 -18.89 0.96
C ARG A 410 -1.96 -20.10 1.87
N LYS A 411 -0.95 -20.96 1.96
CA LYS A 411 -1.00 -22.17 2.80
C LYS A 411 -1.37 -21.84 4.24
N TRP A 412 -0.70 -20.86 4.84
CA TRP A 412 -0.98 -20.46 6.22
C TRP A 412 -2.35 -19.80 6.38
N CYS A 413 -2.78 -19.00 5.41
CA CYS A 413 -4.09 -18.37 5.45
C CYS A 413 -5.24 -19.37 5.26
N GLU A 414 -5.10 -20.35 4.35
CA GLU A 414 -6.06 -21.45 4.19
C GLU A 414 -6.17 -22.28 5.48
N GLN A 415 -5.06 -22.56 6.15
CA GLN A 415 -5.06 -23.23 7.46
C GLN A 415 -5.73 -22.38 8.55
N THR A 416 -5.52 -21.06 8.52
CA THR A 416 -6.19 -20.12 9.42
C THR A 416 -7.71 -20.18 9.24
N VAL A 417 -8.18 -20.06 7.99
CA VAL A 417 -9.61 -20.15 7.63
C VAL A 417 -10.20 -21.51 7.99
N GLN A 418 -9.46 -22.61 7.81
CA GLN A 418 -9.94 -23.94 8.19
C GLN A 418 -10.11 -24.09 9.70
N THR A 419 -9.25 -23.44 10.49
CA THR A 419 -9.29 -23.45 11.95
C THR A 419 -10.42 -22.58 12.47
N GLU A 420 -10.63 -21.40 11.88
CA GLU A 420 -11.68 -20.45 12.28
C GLU A 420 -12.52 -20.00 11.08
N LYS A 421 -13.41 -20.90 10.65
CA LYS A 421 -14.20 -20.75 9.41
C LYS A 421 -15.16 -19.58 9.40
N LEU A 422 -15.60 -19.11 10.57
CA LEU A 422 -16.61 -18.07 10.72
C LEU A 422 -16.02 -16.67 10.89
N ASN A 423 -14.70 -16.51 10.72
CA ASN A 423 -14.05 -15.22 10.86
C ASN A 423 -13.94 -14.49 9.49
N PRO A 424 -14.68 -13.38 9.28
CA PRO A 424 -14.72 -12.68 7.99
C PRO A 424 -13.37 -12.10 7.58
N ASP A 425 -12.54 -11.66 8.54
CA ASP A 425 -11.24 -11.03 8.28
C ASP A 425 -10.25 -12.01 7.65
N TYR A 426 -10.34 -13.29 7.99
CA TYR A 426 -9.48 -14.32 7.41
C TYR A 426 -9.87 -14.65 5.98
N HIS A 427 -11.16 -14.63 5.66
CA HIS A 427 -11.63 -14.77 4.28
C HIS A 427 -11.26 -13.55 3.42
N TYR A 428 -11.33 -12.34 3.99
CA TYR A 428 -10.84 -11.13 3.34
C TYR A 428 -9.32 -11.21 3.08
N LEU A 429 -8.52 -11.58 4.09
CA LEU A 429 -7.08 -11.77 3.94
C LEU A 429 -6.74 -12.81 2.86
N LEU A 430 -7.45 -13.94 2.86
CA LEU A 430 -7.26 -14.99 1.86
C LEU A 430 -7.60 -14.49 0.44
N ALA A 431 -8.65 -13.69 0.31
CA ALA A 431 -8.99 -13.07 -0.97
C ALA A 431 -7.88 -12.15 -1.48
N SER A 432 -7.32 -11.31 -0.61
CA SER A 432 -6.19 -10.43 -0.95
C SER A 432 -4.97 -11.25 -1.39
N ILE A 433 -4.65 -12.34 -0.70
CA ILE A 433 -3.54 -13.23 -1.09
C ILE A 433 -3.80 -13.89 -2.45
N TYR A 434 -5.01 -14.39 -2.70
CA TYR A 434 -5.37 -14.96 -4.01
C TYR A 434 -5.28 -13.93 -5.13
N GLN A 435 -5.66 -12.68 -4.85
CA GLN A 435 -5.56 -11.59 -5.82
C GLN A 435 -4.10 -11.28 -6.16
N GLU A 436 -3.22 -11.19 -5.16
CA GLU A 436 -1.78 -11.00 -5.36
C GLU A 436 -1.15 -12.16 -6.13
N GLN A 437 -1.69 -13.38 -6.00
CA GLN A 437 -1.27 -14.54 -6.81
C GLN A 437 -1.77 -14.49 -8.27
N GLY A 438 -2.57 -13.48 -8.64
CA GLY A 438 -3.17 -13.37 -9.97
C GLY A 438 -4.27 -14.39 -10.25
N LEU A 439 -4.84 -15.01 -9.21
CA LEU A 439 -5.99 -15.90 -9.35
C LEU A 439 -7.24 -15.09 -9.67
N VAL A 440 -8.16 -15.73 -10.39
CA VAL A 440 -9.25 -15.05 -11.10
C VAL A 440 -10.58 -15.24 -10.34
N GLU A 441 -10.90 -16.47 -9.97
CA GLU A 441 -12.20 -16.83 -9.38
C GLU A 441 -12.13 -16.98 -7.86
N GLU A 442 -10.98 -17.40 -7.33
CA GLU A 442 -10.74 -17.66 -5.93
C GLU A 442 -10.91 -16.41 -5.04
N PRO A 443 -10.37 -15.22 -5.39
CA PRO A 443 -10.59 -14.01 -4.60
C PRO A 443 -12.08 -13.66 -4.50
N ILE A 444 -12.84 -13.82 -5.60
CA ILE A 444 -14.28 -13.54 -5.66
C ILE A 444 -15.05 -14.46 -4.72
N LYS A 445 -14.71 -15.76 -4.69
CA LYS A 445 -15.34 -16.72 -3.77
C LYS A 445 -15.07 -16.37 -2.31
N SER A 446 -13.82 -16.07 -1.98
CA SER A 446 -13.43 -15.71 -0.62
C SER A 446 -14.10 -14.41 -0.16
N LEU A 447 -14.18 -13.39 -1.02
CA LEU A 447 -14.88 -12.13 -0.69
C LEU A 447 -16.38 -12.32 -0.50
N ARG A 448 -17.03 -13.13 -1.33
CA ARG A 448 -18.45 -13.47 -1.14
C ARG A 448 -18.69 -14.17 0.19
N HIS A 449 -17.75 -15.02 0.62
CA HIS A 449 -17.84 -15.67 1.91
C HIS A 449 -17.61 -14.68 3.07
N ALA A 450 -16.64 -13.77 2.95
CA ALA A 450 -16.43 -12.70 3.91
C ALA A 450 -17.69 -11.83 4.08
N ILE A 451 -18.31 -11.41 2.97
CA ILE A 451 -19.58 -10.65 2.96
C ILE A 451 -20.74 -11.45 3.56
N TYR A 452 -20.80 -12.76 3.33
CA TYR A 452 -21.83 -13.61 3.90
C TYR A 452 -21.72 -13.69 5.43
N LEU A 453 -20.49 -13.73 5.96
CA LEU A 453 -20.21 -13.79 7.39
C LEU A 453 -20.38 -12.42 8.06
N ASP A 454 -19.97 -11.36 7.38
CA ASP A 454 -20.09 -9.96 7.83
C ASP A 454 -20.61 -9.07 6.68
N PRO A 455 -21.93 -8.83 6.64
CA PRO A 455 -22.55 -7.96 5.66
C PRO A 455 -22.15 -6.48 5.77
N ASP A 456 -21.49 -6.06 6.85
CA ASP A 456 -21.05 -4.69 7.10
C ASP A 456 -19.58 -4.45 6.72
N LEU A 457 -18.89 -5.49 6.21
CA LEU A 457 -17.49 -5.42 5.82
C LEU A 457 -17.27 -4.62 4.53
N VAL A 458 -17.20 -3.29 4.66
CA VAL A 458 -17.08 -2.31 3.56
C VAL A 458 -16.02 -2.69 2.53
N MET A 459 -14.80 -3.02 2.99
CA MET A 459 -13.68 -3.30 2.09
C MET A 459 -13.88 -4.55 1.25
N ALA A 460 -14.67 -5.53 1.71
CA ALA A 460 -14.98 -6.71 0.92
C ALA A 460 -15.86 -6.37 -0.29
N TYR A 461 -16.85 -5.49 -0.12
CA TYR A 461 -17.66 -4.99 -1.24
C TYR A 461 -16.84 -4.14 -2.21
N PHE A 462 -16.00 -3.25 -1.69
CA PHE A 462 -15.12 -2.41 -2.52
C PHE A 462 -14.19 -3.25 -3.40
N LEU A 463 -13.49 -4.22 -2.80
CA LEU A 463 -12.56 -5.09 -3.51
C LEU A 463 -13.27 -6.00 -4.51
N LEU A 464 -14.45 -6.54 -4.14
CA LEU A 464 -15.26 -7.36 -5.03
C LEU A 464 -15.76 -6.56 -6.23
N GLY A 465 -16.21 -5.32 -6.02
CA GLY A 465 -16.56 -4.39 -7.10
C GLY A 465 -15.39 -4.16 -8.06
N HIS A 466 -14.20 -3.91 -7.54
CA HIS A 466 -13.00 -3.73 -8.34
C HIS A 466 -12.66 -4.98 -9.18
N LEU A 467 -12.68 -6.16 -8.57
CA LEU A 467 -12.42 -7.43 -9.24
C LEU A 467 -13.44 -7.69 -10.36
N ILE A 468 -14.74 -7.58 -10.07
CA ILE A 468 -15.81 -7.81 -11.05
C ILE A 468 -15.72 -6.83 -12.22
N ARG A 469 -15.34 -5.56 -11.96
CA ARG A 469 -15.10 -4.57 -13.00
C ARG A 469 -13.92 -4.94 -13.89
N GLY A 470 -12.81 -5.39 -13.29
CA GLY A 470 -11.63 -5.89 -13.99
C GLY A 470 -11.92 -7.08 -14.93
N HIS A 471 -12.93 -7.88 -14.59
CA HIS A 471 -13.44 -8.98 -15.42
C HIS A 471 -14.39 -8.53 -16.54
N GLY A 472 -14.53 -7.22 -16.77
CA GLY A 472 -15.35 -6.68 -17.85
C GLY A 472 -16.85 -6.74 -17.60
N LYS A 473 -17.29 -6.79 -16.34
CA LYS A 473 -18.70 -6.77 -15.92
C LYS A 473 -19.05 -5.48 -15.13
N PRO A 474 -18.99 -4.29 -15.75
CA PRO A 474 -19.16 -3.01 -15.04
C PRO A 474 -20.54 -2.88 -14.36
N GLY A 475 -21.62 -3.33 -14.99
CA GLY A 475 -22.96 -3.27 -14.38
C GLY A 475 -23.15 -4.18 -13.16
N GLU A 476 -22.40 -5.28 -13.08
CA GLU A 476 -22.40 -6.12 -11.86
C GLU A 476 -21.53 -5.48 -10.78
N SER A 477 -20.41 -4.85 -11.14
CA SER A 477 -19.52 -4.17 -10.18
C SER A 477 -20.18 -3.02 -9.44
N GLU A 478 -21.08 -2.30 -10.11
CA GLU A 478 -21.77 -1.15 -9.54
C GLU A 478 -22.61 -1.50 -8.33
N LYS A 479 -23.24 -2.68 -8.31
CA LYS A 479 -24.02 -3.15 -7.16
C LYS A 479 -23.17 -3.23 -5.90
N TYR A 480 -21.95 -3.77 -6.01
CA TYR A 480 -21.04 -3.88 -4.88
C TYR A 480 -20.52 -2.51 -4.44
N PHE A 481 -20.24 -1.61 -5.38
CA PHE A 481 -19.88 -0.23 -5.05
C PHE A 481 -21.01 0.53 -4.34
N ARG A 482 -22.25 0.38 -4.79
CA ARG A 482 -23.42 0.98 -4.11
C ARG A 482 -23.64 0.40 -2.71
N ASN A 483 -23.44 -0.91 -2.52
CA ASN A 483 -23.50 -1.50 -1.18
C ASN A 483 -22.42 -0.93 -0.26
N ALA A 484 -21.17 -0.81 -0.74
CA ALA A 484 -20.11 -0.17 0.01
C ALA A 484 -20.45 1.28 0.38
N LEU A 485 -21.02 2.06 -0.56
CA LEU A 485 -21.48 3.43 -0.28
C LEU A 485 -22.58 3.49 0.78
N GLY A 486 -23.53 2.55 0.74
CA GLY A 486 -24.61 2.46 1.72
C GLY A 486 -24.12 2.14 3.13
N LEU A 487 -23.11 1.28 3.26
CA LEU A 487 -22.47 1.03 4.56
C LEU A 487 -21.68 2.26 5.03
N LEU A 488 -20.92 2.88 4.12
CA LEU A 488 -20.13 4.06 4.43
C LEU A 488 -20.97 5.26 4.86
N SER A 489 -22.22 5.41 4.37
CA SER A 489 -23.09 6.52 4.77
C SER A 489 -23.57 6.42 6.22
N SER A 490 -23.45 5.24 6.83
CA SER A 490 -23.72 5.04 8.27
C SER A 490 -22.50 5.29 9.16
N MET A 491 -21.31 5.47 8.57
CA MET A 491 -20.06 5.76 9.29
C MET A 491 -19.82 7.26 9.43
N GLY A 492 -19.06 7.66 10.45
CA GLY A 492 -18.64 9.05 10.60
C GLY A 492 -17.67 9.46 9.47
N PRO A 493 -17.73 10.68 8.90
CA PRO A 493 -16.87 11.10 7.77
C PRO A 493 -15.37 10.88 8.00
N GLY A 494 -14.87 11.15 9.21
CA GLY A 494 -13.47 10.95 9.62
C GLY A 494 -13.14 9.57 10.19
N GLU A 495 -14.11 8.65 10.25
CA GLU A 495 -13.91 7.30 10.76
C GLU A 495 -13.08 6.47 9.80
N ILE A 496 -12.11 5.72 10.32
CA ILE A 496 -11.23 4.88 9.49
C ILE A 496 -11.98 3.59 9.14
N VAL A 497 -12.06 3.29 7.85
CA VAL A 497 -12.68 2.06 7.37
C VAL A 497 -11.77 0.88 7.75
N PRO A 498 -12.27 -0.16 8.43
CA PRO A 498 -11.48 -1.36 8.72
C PRO A 498 -10.88 -1.98 7.45
N HIS A 499 -9.65 -2.49 7.54
CA HIS A 499 -8.91 -3.12 6.42
C HIS A 499 -8.60 -2.24 5.21
N SER A 500 -8.74 -0.92 5.35
CA SER A 500 -8.50 0.05 4.27
C SER A 500 -7.10 0.68 4.28
N ASP A 501 -6.20 0.20 5.15
CA ASP A 501 -4.88 0.78 5.41
C ASP A 501 -4.92 2.27 5.82
N GLY A 502 -6.01 2.69 6.47
CA GLY A 502 -6.16 4.01 7.07
C GLY A 502 -6.95 5.02 6.23
N LEU A 503 -7.78 4.59 5.29
CA LEU A 503 -8.71 5.46 4.59
C LEU A 503 -9.92 5.82 5.47
N THR A 504 -10.38 7.07 5.41
CA THR A 504 -11.61 7.49 6.11
C THR A 504 -12.86 7.12 5.31
N ALA A 505 -14.02 7.07 5.97
CA ALA A 505 -15.29 6.72 5.35
C ALA A 505 -15.66 7.72 4.24
N GLU A 506 -15.60 9.02 4.52
CA GLU A 506 -15.81 10.08 3.53
C GLU A 506 -14.89 9.89 2.32
N ARG A 507 -13.63 9.53 2.59
CA ARG A 507 -12.64 9.39 1.53
C ARG A 507 -12.91 8.19 0.63
N LEU A 508 -13.32 7.07 1.23
CA LEU A 508 -13.67 5.88 0.47
C LEU A 508 -14.97 6.12 -0.33
N GLN A 509 -15.92 6.89 0.20
CA GLN A 509 -17.12 7.32 -0.53
C GLN A 509 -16.78 8.13 -1.78
N GLU A 510 -15.92 9.13 -1.66
CA GLU A 510 -15.43 9.90 -2.81
C GLU A 510 -14.79 8.99 -3.87
N THR A 511 -13.92 8.08 -3.42
CA THR A 511 -13.21 7.15 -4.29
C THR A 511 -14.18 6.27 -5.08
N ILE A 512 -15.20 5.73 -4.40
CA ILE A 512 -16.23 4.92 -5.04
C ILE A 512 -17.13 5.76 -5.95
N GLY A 513 -17.46 7.00 -5.54
CA GLY A 513 -18.22 7.95 -6.35
C GLY A 513 -17.55 8.28 -7.69
N LEU A 514 -16.21 8.34 -7.72
CA LEU A 514 -15.46 8.49 -8.98
C LEU A 514 -15.51 7.25 -9.88
N MET A 515 -15.86 6.09 -9.33
CA MET A 515 -15.90 4.80 -10.02
C MET A 515 -17.29 4.49 -10.60
N ILE A 516 -18.36 4.94 -9.96
CA ILE A 516 -19.74 4.78 -10.45
C ILE A 516 -19.97 5.84 -11.55
N VAL A 517 -20.57 5.42 -12.66
CA VAL A 517 -20.93 6.30 -13.79
C VAL A 517 -22.44 6.48 -13.73
N ASP A 518 -22.93 7.72 -13.79
CA ASP A 518 -24.33 8.01 -14.11
C ASP A 518 -24.67 7.63 -15.56
#